data_AF-A0A1F5J8S6-F1
#
_entry.id   AF-A0A1F5J8S6-F1
#
_cell.length_a   1.000
_cell.length_b   1.000
_cell.length_c   1.000
_cell.angle_alpha   90.00
_cell.angle_beta   90.00
_cell.angle_gamma   90.00
#
_symmetry.space_group_name_H-M   'P 1'
#
loop_
_entity.id
_entity.type
_entity.pdbx_description
1 polymer ?
#
loop_
_entity_poly.entity_id
_entity_poly.type
_entity_poly.pdbx_seq_one_letter_code
_entity_poly.pdbx_strand_id
1 'polypeptide(L)' 'MPKKKMICPRCGAEMNNHAEKISYETAEGNRNPDAVFGGVVDEIHTCPGCANVESRAAG' A
#
# COMPACT_ATOMS: atom_id res chain seq x y z
N MET A 1 -13.27 0.95 -10.08
CA MET A 1 -12.16 1.64 -10.80
C MET A 1 -10.90 0.81 -10.61
N PRO A 2 -10.03 0.65 -11.62
CA PRO A 2 -8.79 -0.11 -11.43
C PRO A 2 -7.85 0.63 -10.46
N LYS A 3 -7.29 -0.10 -9.49
CA LYS A 3 -6.31 0.46 -8.53
C LYS A 3 -5.12 1.04 -9.31
N LYS A 4 -4.76 2.31 -9.04
CA LYS A 4 -3.61 2.95 -9.68
C LYS A 4 -2.33 2.16 -9.35
N LYS A 5 -1.59 1.75 -10.37
CA LYS A 5 -0.30 1.06 -10.21
C LYS A 5 0.72 1.95 -9.50
N MET A 6 1.57 1.36 -8.66
CA MET A 6 2.67 2.08 -8.02
C MET A 6 3.92 1.99 -8.91
N ILE A 7 4.61 3.12 -9.06
CA ILE A 7 5.87 3.20 -9.78
C ILE A 7 6.98 3.33 -8.75
N CYS A 8 8.03 2.53 -8.89
CA CYS A 8 9.15 2.51 -7.96
C CYS A 8 9.87 3.87 -7.97
N PRO A 9 9.97 4.56 -6.82
CA PRO A 9 10.62 5.87 -6.76
C PRO A 9 12.13 5.78 -6.99
N ARG A 10 12.72 4.57 -6.92
CA ARG A 10 14.17 4.37 -7.07
C ARG A 10 14.59 4.03 -8.49
N CYS A 11 13.82 3.21 -9.22
CA CYS A 11 14.23 2.73 -10.55
C CYS A 11 13.15 2.88 -11.63
N GLY A 12 11.98 3.43 -11.32
CA GLY A 12 10.92 3.71 -12.29
C GLY A 12 10.12 2.50 -12.78
N ALA A 13 10.40 1.28 -12.30
CA ALA A 13 9.63 0.09 -12.68
C ALA A 13 8.23 0.09 -12.03
N GLU A 14 7.24 -0.52 -12.70
CA GLU A 14 5.95 -0.84 -12.06
C GLU A 14 6.18 -1.84 -10.91
N MET A 15 5.60 -1.55 -9.75
CA MET A 15 5.72 -2.38 -8.56
C MET A 15 4.54 -3.36 -8.44
N ASN A 16 4.83 -4.54 -7.89
CA ASN A 16 3.83 -5.56 -7.63
C ASN A 16 3.20 -5.33 -6.25
N ASN A 17 1.87 -5.30 -6.17
CA ASN A 17 1.16 -5.40 -4.88
C ASN A 17 1.36 -6.83 -4.34
N HIS A 18 2.26 -6.99 -3.39
CA HIS A 18 2.73 -8.29 -2.93
C HIS A 18 1.93 -8.79 -1.73
N ALA A 19 1.47 -7.88 -0.88
CA ALA A 19 0.70 -8.20 0.31
C ALA A 19 -0.22 -7.05 0.71
N GLU A 20 -1.29 -7.37 1.44
CA GLU A 20 -2.13 -6.40 2.12
C GLU A 20 -2.09 -6.73 3.63
N LYS A 21 -1.96 -5.70 4.47
CA LYS A 21 -2.01 -5.84 5.94
C LYS A 21 -3.05 -4.91 6.52
N ILE A 22 -3.66 -5.29 7.64
CA ILE A 22 -4.51 -4.38 8.41
C ILE A 22 -3.64 -3.72 9.48
N SER A 23 -3.61 -2.39 9.48
CA SER A 23 -3.00 -1.58 10.52
C SER A 23 -4.06 -1.05 11.47
N TYR A 24 -3.89 -1.30 12.76
CA TYR A 24 -4.74 -0.81 13.84
C TYR A 24 -4.13 0.36 14.59
N GLU A 25 -2.94 0.81 14.19
CA GLU A 25 -2.33 2.01 14.77
C GLU A 25 -3.28 3.18 14.56
N THR A 26 -3.54 3.94 15.63
CA THR A 26 -4.41 5.12 15.60
C THR A 26 -3.86 6.04 14.53
N ALA A 27 -4.53 6.08 13.38
CA ALA A 27 -4.09 6.87 12.25
C ALA A 27 -4.11 8.35 12.68
N GLU A 28 -2.95 8.87 13.06
CA GLU A 28 -2.74 10.32 13.10
C GLU A 28 -2.86 10.82 11.66
N GLY A 29 -4.07 11.26 11.31
CA GLY A 29 -4.39 11.83 10.01
C GLY A 29 -5.25 10.93 9.12
N ASN A 30 -6.50 11.36 8.89
CA ASN A 30 -7.28 11.23 7.66
C ASN A 30 -7.28 9.91 6.85
N ARG A 31 -6.99 8.76 7.46
CA ARG A 31 -7.14 7.44 6.81
C ARG A 31 -8.48 6.83 7.20
N ASN A 32 -9.21 6.31 6.23
CA ASN A 32 -10.52 5.71 6.45
C ASN A 32 -10.34 4.23 6.85
N PRO A 33 -10.82 3.80 8.02
CA PRO A 33 -10.77 2.39 8.39
C PRO A 33 -11.65 1.54 7.45
N ASP A 34 -11.21 0.31 7.21
CA ASP A 34 -12.02 -0.69 6.52
C ASP A 34 -13.25 -1.07 7.35
N ALA A 35 -14.41 -1.18 6.70
CA ALA A 35 -15.68 -1.40 7.36
C ALA A 35 -15.82 -2.79 8.00
N VAL A 36 -15.06 -3.79 7.53
CA VAL A 36 -15.10 -5.17 8.03
C VAL A 36 -14.08 -5.35 9.14
N PHE A 37 -12.87 -4.86 8.96
CA PHE A 37 -11.75 -5.12 9.87
C PHE A 37 -11.56 -4.05 10.94
N GLY A 38 -12.09 -2.85 10.77
CA GLY A 38 -11.98 -1.73 11.71
C GLY A 38 -10.60 -1.08 11.79
N GLY A 39 -9.65 -1.52 10.95
CA GLY A 39 -8.32 -0.93 10.78
C GLY A 39 -8.10 -0.45 9.35
N VAL A 40 -6.99 0.23 9.08
CA VAL A 40 -6.64 0.70 7.73
C VAL A 40 -5.95 -0.43 6.97
N VAL A 41 -6.40 -0.75 5.77
CA VAL A 41 -5.70 -1.70 4.90
C VAL A 41 -4.51 -0.99 4.26
N ASP A 42 -3.29 -1.45 4.51
CA ASP A 42 -2.08 -1.01 3.82
C ASP A 42 -1.68 -2.04 2.76
N GLU A 43 -1.50 -1.58 1.52
CA GLU A 43 -0.93 -2.33 0.43
C GLU A 43 0.60 -2.25 0.49
N ILE A 44 1.26 -3.39 0.43
CA ILE A 44 2.72 -3.50 0.38
C ILE A 44 3.14 -3.82 -1.05
N HIS A 45 3.90 -2.91 -1.64
CA HIS A 45 4.38 -3.00 -3.02
C HIS A 45 5.87 -3.31 -3.03
N THR A 46 6.28 -4.34 -3.76
CA THR A 46 7.69 -4.70 -3.93
C THR A 46 8.11 -4.47 -5.38
N CYS A 47 9.22 -3.76 -5.57
CA CYS A 47 9.77 -3.48 -6.89
C CYS A 47 10.54 -4.70 -7.43
N PRO A 48 10.18 -5.24 -8.61
CA PRO A 48 10.91 -6.37 -9.20
C PRO A 48 12.29 -5.99 -9.74
N GLY A 49 12.54 -4.71 -10.04
CA GLY A 49 13.83 -4.25 -10.59
C GLY A 49 14.94 -4.05 -9.55
N CYS A 50 14.63 -3.43 -8.41
CA CYS A 50 15.63 -3.05 -7.40
C CYS A 50 15.31 -3.50 -5.97
N ALA A 51 14.30 -4.37 -5.80
CA ALA A 51 13.82 -4.90 -4.52
C ALA A 51 13.35 -3.85 -3.48
N ASN A 52 13.19 -2.58 -3.87
CA ASN A 52 12.63 -1.56 -2.98
C ASN A 52 11.19 -1.94 -2.57
N VAL A 53 10.86 -1.71 -1.31
CA VAL A 53 9.52 -1.95 -0.76
C VAL A 53 8.91 -0.61 -0.36
N GLU A 54 7.68 -0.37 -0.78
CA GLU A 54 6.88 0.80 -0.42
C GLU A 54 5.51 0.34 0.06
N SER A 55 4.83 1.18 0.83
CA SER A 55 3.46 0.90 1.29
C SER A 55 2.56 2.10 1.11
N ARG A 56 1.27 1.86 0.89
CA ARG A 56 0.23 2.90 0.90
C ARG A 56 -1.05 2.36 1.50
N ALA A 57 -1.85 3.25 2.09
CA ALA A 57 -3.22 2.92 2.43
C ALA A 57 -4.00 2.55 1.15
N ALA A 58 -4.77 1.47 1.20
CA ALA A 58 -5.78 1.16 0.20
C ALA A 58 -6.87 2.24 0.29
N GLY A 59 -7.36 2.68 -0.87
CA GLY A 59 -8.39 3.72 -1.01
C GLY A 59 -9.46 3.31 -1.99
#